data_AF-A0A0P0GHR3-F1
#
_entry.id   AF-A0A0P0GHR3-F1
#
_cell.length_a   1.000
_cell.length_b   1.000
_cell.length_c   1.000
_cell.angle_alpha   90.00
_cell.angle_beta   90.00
_cell.angle_gamma   90.00
#
_symmetry.space_group_name_H-M   'P 1'
#
loop_
_entity.id
_entity.type
_entity.pdbx_description
1 polymer ?
#
loop_
_entity_poly.entity_id
_entity_poly.type
_entity_poly.pdbx_seq_one_letter_code
_entity_poly.pdbx_strand_id
1 'polypeptide(L)'
;MKKIPTIIVLICGLLCTNMQNTVRDDYYYLRDIVENYYYYYYQYPNSASEIIQFTEYCLTVDTNYFSSPEKKIIQSKILPRLDNSNIQIINNDGFGILQNNDTLFYYKKQLFSPCEIDLFIGDSVQEYYAFYNKFSKPRFFNEEGHAIILSGQNIEFQNDLVKYAELQIRMNGIPFRYYVNGKDTIPVFLFLEYDFENGLRSFCDKKKTLHESYYQPLDSLCNRFCNENKIARIIFSSLNYQ
;
A
#
# COMPACT_ATOMS: atom_id res chain seq x y z
N MET A 1 21.84 36.78 10.44
CA MET A 1 20.54 36.28 10.94
C MET A 1 19.44 37.21 10.43
N LYS A 2 18.73 36.82 9.36
CA LYS A 2 17.58 37.59 8.86
C LYS A 2 16.38 37.26 9.75
N LYS A 3 15.86 38.27 10.46
CA LYS A 3 14.64 38.17 11.27
C LYS A 3 13.48 37.82 10.33
N ILE A 4 12.94 36.62 10.48
CA ILE A 4 11.63 36.28 9.92
C ILE A 4 10.62 37.22 10.59
N PRO A 5 9.82 37.99 9.82
CA PRO A 5 8.98 39.01 10.42
C PRO A 5 7.83 38.33 11.17
N THR A 6 7.75 38.63 12.46
CA THR A 6 6.71 38.27 13.44
C THR A 6 5.27 38.47 12.94
N ILE A 7 5.08 39.21 11.84
CA ILE A 7 3.82 39.45 11.16
C ILE A 7 3.24 38.16 10.52
N ILE A 8 4.05 37.22 10.02
CA ILE A 8 3.54 35.97 9.43
C ILE A 8 2.91 35.06 10.50
N VAL A 9 3.48 35.04 11.70
CA VAL A 9 2.99 34.22 12.82
C VAL A 9 1.65 34.76 13.36
N LEU A 10 1.47 36.09 13.34
CA LEU A 10 0.23 36.74 13.79
C LEU A 10 -0.94 36.55 12.81
N ILE A 11 -0.68 36.51 11.50
CA ILE A 11 -1.73 36.27 10.49
C ILE A 11 -2.21 34.81 10.54
N CYS A 12 -1.31 33.84 10.78
CA CYS A 12 -1.72 32.45 11.04
C CYS A 12 -2.53 32.32 12.34
N GLY A 13 -2.14 33.02 13.42
CA GLY A 13 -2.86 32.95 14.70
C GLY A 13 -4.28 33.52 14.66
N LEU A 14 -4.52 34.57 13.88
CA LEU A 14 -5.83 35.24 13.78
C LEU A 14 -6.81 34.60 12.79
N LEU A 15 -6.31 33.88 11.78
CA LEU A 15 -7.16 33.10 10.86
C LEU A 15 -7.51 31.70 11.40
N CYS A 16 -6.77 31.20 12.39
CA CYS A 16 -6.97 29.85 12.94
C CYS A 16 -8.07 29.72 14.00
N THR A 17 -8.63 30.81 14.54
CA THR A 17 -9.62 30.70 15.64
C THR A 17 -11.03 30.34 15.18
N ASN A 18 -11.37 30.52 13.89
CA ASN A 18 -12.69 30.19 13.34
C ASN A 18 -12.72 28.91 12.46
N MET A 19 -11.58 28.26 12.25
CA MET A 19 -11.49 27.02 11.44
C MET A 19 -11.56 25.71 12.25
N GLN A 20 -11.59 25.77 13.58
CA GLN A 20 -11.23 24.59 14.40
C GLN A 20 -12.36 23.57 14.66
N ASN A 21 -13.63 23.91 14.45
CA ASN A 21 -14.72 23.04 14.94
C ASN A 21 -15.35 22.10 13.90
N THR A 22 -15.13 22.29 12.60
CA THR A 22 -15.67 21.42 11.53
C THR A 22 -14.62 20.65 10.74
N VAL A 23 -13.33 20.97 10.92
CA VAL A 23 -12.21 20.43 10.12
C VAL A 23 -11.55 19.20 10.77
N ARG A 24 -11.80 18.95 12.07
CA ARG A 24 -11.11 17.90 12.83
C ARG A 24 -11.57 16.48 12.48
N ASP A 25 -12.84 16.31 12.11
CA ASP A 25 -13.42 14.97 11.89
C ASP A 25 -13.02 14.36 10.53
N ASP A 26 -12.87 15.19 9.49
CA ASP A 26 -12.49 14.74 8.14
C ASP A 26 -11.01 14.35 8.03
N TYR A 27 -10.17 14.94 8.89
CA TYR A 27 -8.72 14.72 8.91
C TYR A 27 -8.38 13.23 9.01
N TYR A 28 -9.08 12.49 9.86
CA TYR A 28 -8.83 11.07 10.08
C TYR A 28 -9.11 10.25 8.82
N TYR A 29 -10.25 10.48 8.16
CA TYR A 29 -10.63 9.75 6.96
C TYR A 29 -9.74 10.07 5.76
N LEU A 30 -9.39 11.34 5.55
CA LEU A 30 -8.48 11.74 4.46
C LEU A 30 -7.08 11.15 4.65
N ARG A 31 -6.61 11.09 5.90
CA ARG A 31 -5.37 10.40 6.23
C ARG A 31 -5.43 8.94 5.86
N ASP A 32 -6.44 8.24 6.37
CA ASP A 32 -6.57 6.80 6.14
C ASP A 32 -6.73 6.49 4.65
N ILE A 33 -7.44 7.30 3.88
CA ILE A 33 -7.53 7.15 2.42
C ILE A 33 -6.15 7.27 1.77
N VAL A 34 -5.38 8.32 2.09
CA VAL A 34 -4.03 8.52 1.50
C VAL A 34 -3.05 7.44 1.93
N GLU A 35 -3.08 7.03 3.20
CA GLU A 35 -2.23 5.96 3.69
C GLU A 35 -2.60 4.62 3.02
N ASN A 36 -3.88 4.29 2.92
CA ASN A 36 -4.33 3.08 2.22
C ASN A 36 -4.00 3.15 0.72
N TYR A 37 -4.11 4.31 0.08
CA TYR A 37 -3.67 4.52 -1.30
C TYR A 37 -2.18 4.19 -1.41
N TYR A 38 -1.34 4.79 -0.56
CA TYR A 38 0.09 4.50 -0.55
C TYR A 38 0.35 3.00 -0.33
N TYR A 39 -0.33 2.36 0.62
CA TYR A 39 -0.13 0.94 0.85
C TYR A 39 -0.65 0.06 -0.29
N TYR A 40 -1.54 0.55 -1.15
CA TYR A 40 -1.99 -0.18 -2.31
C TYR A 40 -1.06 0.02 -3.53
N TYR A 41 -0.59 1.24 -3.76
CA TYR A 41 0.19 1.60 -4.94
C TYR A 41 1.71 1.63 -4.72
N TYR A 42 2.15 1.67 -3.45
CA TYR A 42 3.50 2.04 -3.03
C TYR A 42 3.97 3.37 -3.60
N GLN A 43 3.01 4.26 -3.87
CA GLN A 43 3.19 5.60 -4.40
C GLN A 43 2.13 6.51 -3.78
N TYR A 44 2.48 7.78 -3.59
CA TYR A 44 1.52 8.77 -3.12
C TYR A 44 0.63 9.26 -4.28
N PRO A 45 -0.63 9.63 -4.00
CA PRO A 45 -1.52 10.12 -5.04
C PRO A 45 -0.98 11.44 -5.60
N ASN A 46 -1.08 11.60 -6.92
CA ASN A 46 -0.63 12.80 -7.63
C ASN A 46 -1.79 13.72 -8.01
N SER A 47 -3.03 13.23 -7.94
CA SER A 47 -4.22 14.00 -8.25
C SER A 47 -5.39 13.70 -7.32
N ALA A 48 -6.34 14.64 -7.25
CA ALA A 48 -7.60 14.44 -6.54
C ALA A 48 -8.42 13.28 -7.13
N SER A 49 -8.39 13.14 -8.46
CA SER A 49 -9.11 12.08 -9.17
C SER A 49 -8.62 10.69 -8.75
N GLU A 50 -7.31 10.51 -8.56
CA GLU A 50 -6.75 9.24 -8.07
C GLU A 50 -7.28 8.89 -6.67
N ILE A 51 -7.38 9.89 -5.79
CA ILE A 51 -7.91 9.71 -4.42
C ILE A 51 -9.39 9.33 -4.47
N ILE A 52 -10.20 10.05 -5.26
CA ILE A 52 -11.63 9.80 -5.43
C ILE A 52 -11.86 8.39 -5.97
N GLN A 53 -11.24 8.08 -7.12
CA GLN A 53 -11.40 6.78 -7.77
C GLN A 53 -10.99 5.63 -6.85
N PHE A 54 -9.84 5.73 -6.18
CA PHE A 54 -9.42 4.72 -5.22
C PHE A 54 -10.41 4.56 -4.06
N THR A 55 -10.93 5.68 -3.53
CA THR A 55 -11.87 5.67 -2.41
C THR A 55 -13.20 5.04 -2.81
N GLU A 56 -13.82 5.50 -3.89
CA GLU A 56 -15.06 4.94 -4.44
C GLU A 56 -14.90 3.44 -4.67
N TYR A 57 -13.79 3.07 -5.29
CA TYR A 57 -13.44 1.71 -5.55
C TYR A 57 -13.41 0.89 -4.24
N CYS A 58 -12.63 1.30 -3.23
CA CYS A 58 -12.52 0.60 -1.94
C CYS A 58 -13.84 0.46 -1.18
N LEU A 59 -14.81 1.36 -1.40
CA LEU A 59 -16.15 1.26 -0.81
C LEU A 59 -17.01 0.19 -1.49
N THR A 60 -16.83 -0.04 -2.79
CA THR A 60 -17.61 -1.03 -3.56
C THR A 60 -17.13 -2.46 -3.38
N VAL A 61 -15.83 -2.65 -3.17
CA VAL A 61 -15.27 -3.97 -2.86
C VAL A 61 -15.28 -4.19 -1.35
N ASP A 62 -15.55 -5.42 -0.92
CA ASP A 62 -15.42 -5.78 0.50
C ASP A 62 -13.94 -5.89 0.88
N THR A 63 -13.31 -4.73 1.00
CA THR A 63 -11.96 -4.60 1.51
C THR A 63 -12.01 -4.32 3.00
N ASN A 64 -11.10 -4.94 3.75
CA ASN A 64 -10.85 -4.62 5.15
C ASN A 64 -10.08 -3.29 5.32
N TYR A 65 -10.06 -2.42 4.29
CA TYR A 65 -9.34 -1.14 4.36
C TYR A 65 -10.06 -0.10 5.22
N PHE A 66 -11.39 -0.17 5.26
CA PHE A 66 -12.23 0.69 6.10
C PHE A 66 -13.22 -0.18 6.86
N SER A 67 -13.44 0.09 8.14
CA SER A 67 -14.50 -0.56 8.91
C SER A 67 -15.88 -0.12 8.40
N SER A 68 -16.91 -0.94 8.62
CA SER A 68 -18.28 -0.62 8.15
C SER A 68 -18.82 0.74 8.64
N PRO A 69 -18.55 1.20 9.88
CA PRO A 69 -18.89 2.56 10.31
C PRO A 69 -18.14 3.65 9.52
N GLU A 70 -16.85 3.45 9.24
CA GLU A 70 -16.04 4.39 8.47
C GLU A 70 -16.51 4.46 7.01
N LYS A 71 -16.83 3.32 6.37
CA LYS A 71 -17.35 3.28 4.99
C LYS A 71 -18.57 4.19 4.83
N LYS A 72 -19.51 4.17 5.78
CA LYS A 72 -20.71 5.04 5.74
C LYS A 72 -20.36 6.52 5.81
N ILE A 73 -19.39 6.89 6.65
CA ILE A 73 -18.97 8.29 6.81
C ILE A 73 -18.20 8.76 5.57
N ILE A 74 -17.29 7.95 5.07
CA ILE A 74 -16.53 8.24 3.84
C ILE A 74 -17.50 8.48 2.68
N GLN A 75 -18.48 7.59 2.50
CA GLN A 75 -19.45 7.68 1.41
C GLN A 75 -20.39 8.89 1.53
N SER A 76 -20.91 9.16 2.73
CA SER A 76 -21.94 10.20 2.92
C SER A 76 -21.38 11.60 3.14
N LYS A 77 -20.12 11.75 3.57
CA LYS A 77 -19.52 13.04 3.93
C LYS A 77 -18.22 13.35 3.21
N ILE A 78 -17.30 12.39 3.10
CA ILE A 78 -15.95 12.66 2.60
C ILE A 78 -15.92 12.70 1.07
N LEU A 79 -16.45 11.68 0.39
CA LEU A 79 -16.48 11.63 -1.08
C LEU A 79 -17.17 12.86 -1.71
N PRO A 80 -18.39 13.26 -1.28
CA PRO A 80 -19.03 14.45 -1.82
C PRO A 80 -18.22 15.73 -1.63
N ARG A 81 -17.38 15.80 -0.59
CA ARG A 81 -16.46 16.92 -0.41
C ARG A 81 -15.29 16.83 -1.38
N LEU A 82 -14.71 15.65 -1.58
CA LEU A 82 -13.60 15.47 -2.53
C LEU A 82 -14.00 15.89 -3.95
N ASP A 83 -15.19 15.49 -4.41
CA ASP A 83 -15.67 15.77 -5.78
C ASP A 83 -15.98 17.24 -6.03
N ASN A 84 -16.50 17.95 -5.03
CA ASN A 84 -16.88 19.37 -5.15
C ASN A 84 -15.71 20.33 -4.88
N SER A 85 -14.50 19.82 -4.69
CA SER A 85 -13.36 20.61 -4.22
C SER A 85 -12.25 20.70 -5.25
N ASN A 86 -11.66 21.89 -5.38
CA ASN A 86 -10.38 22.06 -6.08
C ASN A 86 -9.26 21.55 -5.17
N ILE A 87 -9.06 20.24 -5.13
CA ILE A 87 -8.02 19.64 -4.31
C ILE A 87 -6.67 19.81 -5.00
N GLN A 88 -5.75 20.47 -4.31
CA GLN A 88 -4.36 20.56 -4.72
C GLN A 88 -3.52 19.62 -3.87
N ILE A 89 -2.67 18.83 -4.53
CA ILE A 89 -1.71 17.96 -3.85
C ILE A 89 -0.33 18.62 -3.96
N ILE A 90 0.22 19.02 -2.81
CA ILE A 90 1.56 19.60 -2.72
C ILE A 90 2.48 18.55 -2.13
N ASN A 91 3.49 18.18 -2.90
CA ASN A 91 4.38 17.08 -2.62
C ASN A 91 5.77 17.61 -2.23
N ASN A 92 6.22 17.34 -1.01
CA ASN A 92 7.60 17.61 -0.53
C ASN A 92 8.32 16.29 -0.17
N ASP A 93 9.62 16.34 0.11
CA ASP A 93 10.45 15.15 0.36
C ASP A 93 10.07 14.37 1.63
N GLY A 94 9.41 15.00 2.61
CA GLY A 94 9.05 14.37 3.89
C GLY A 94 7.55 14.28 4.18
N PHE A 95 6.73 15.07 3.51
CA PHE A 95 5.30 15.16 3.76
C PHE A 95 4.55 15.61 2.49
N GLY A 96 3.27 15.24 2.42
CA GLY A 96 2.34 15.78 1.42
C GLY A 96 1.26 16.61 2.09
N ILE A 97 0.75 17.58 1.35
CA ILE A 97 -0.38 18.41 1.75
C ILE A 97 -1.51 18.17 0.74
N LEU A 98 -2.69 17.80 1.23
CA LEU A 98 -3.94 17.95 0.48
C LEU A 98 -4.58 19.26 0.90
N GLN A 99 -4.66 20.21 -0.03
CA GLN A 99 -5.36 21.46 0.17
C GLN A 99 -6.74 21.36 -0.47
N ASN A 100 -7.78 21.65 0.32
CA ASN A 100 -9.16 21.73 -0.12
C ASN A 100 -9.75 23.08 0.34
N ASN A 101 -9.87 24.04 -0.58
CA ASN A 101 -10.33 25.40 -0.27
C ASN A 101 -9.50 25.97 0.91
N ASP A 102 -10.16 26.30 2.03
CA ASP A 102 -9.51 26.80 3.25
C ASP A 102 -8.90 25.68 4.11
N THR A 103 -9.18 24.41 3.81
CA THR A 103 -8.70 23.26 4.60
C THR A 103 -7.37 22.74 4.10
N LEU A 104 -6.44 22.50 5.04
CA LEU A 104 -5.15 21.85 4.77
C LEU A 104 -5.05 20.54 5.56
N PHE A 105 -4.75 19.46 4.86
CA PHE A 105 -4.49 18.16 5.44
C PHE A 105 -3.03 17.75 5.19
N TYR A 106 -2.33 17.35 6.25
CA TYR A 106 -0.92 16.95 6.19
C TYR A 106 -0.77 15.44 6.40
N TYR A 107 0.03 14.79 5.57
CA TYR A 107 0.40 13.38 5.75
C TYR A 107 1.90 13.17 5.58
N LYS A 108 2.44 12.19 6.30
CA LYS A 108 3.87 11.83 6.23
C LYS A 108 4.14 11.05 4.94
N LYS A 109 5.24 11.39 4.26
CA LYS A 109 5.70 10.68 3.05
C LYS A 109 6.68 9.53 3.29
N GLN A 110 6.89 9.19 4.55
CA GLN A 110 7.76 8.11 4.99
C GLN A 110 6.92 7.04 5.68
N LEU A 111 5.88 6.59 5.00
CA LEU A 111 5.20 5.36 5.36
C LEU A 111 6.11 4.20 4.97
N PHE A 112 6.15 3.17 5.80
CA PHE A 112 7.07 2.06 5.62
C PHE A 112 6.85 1.35 4.28
N SER A 113 7.96 1.18 3.55
CA SER A 113 7.99 0.40 2.33
C SER A 113 8.05 -1.09 2.66
N PRO A 114 7.47 -1.98 1.82
CA PRO A 114 7.64 -3.43 1.96
C PRO A 114 9.11 -3.85 1.86
N CYS A 115 9.96 -3.01 1.27
CA CYS A 115 11.40 -3.22 1.16
C CYS A 115 12.16 -2.97 2.47
N GLU A 116 11.49 -2.41 3.47
CA GLU A 116 12.05 -2.12 4.78
C GLU A 116 11.54 -3.13 5.84
N ILE A 117 10.79 -4.16 5.43
CA ILE A 117 10.09 -5.06 6.37
C ILE A 117 11.04 -5.84 7.29
N ASP A 118 12.25 -6.14 6.83
CA ASP A 118 13.29 -6.83 7.60
C ASP A 118 13.72 -6.05 8.86
N LEU A 119 13.54 -4.72 8.87
CA LEU A 119 13.86 -3.87 10.02
C LEU A 119 13.01 -4.22 11.26
N PHE A 120 11.78 -4.69 11.05
CA PHE A 120 10.84 -4.95 12.16
C PHE A 120 11.04 -6.29 12.84
N ILE A 121 11.72 -7.24 12.20
CA ILE A 121 11.88 -8.60 12.75
C ILE A 121 12.67 -8.57 14.08
N GLY A 122 13.63 -7.63 14.20
CA GLY A 122 14.45 -7.47 15.40
C GLY A 122 13.76 -6.71 16.54
N ASP A 123 12.82 -5.82 16.22
CA ASP A 123 12.21 -4.92 17.21
C ASP A 123 10.93 -5.53 17.81
N SER A 124 10.06 -6.11 16.99
CA SER A 124 8.82 -6.73 17.45
C SER A 124 8.27 -7.73 16.44
N VAL A 125 8.28 -9.01 16.81
CA VAL A 125 7.73 -10.10 15.99
C VAL A 125 6.23 -9.92 15.73
N GLN A 126 5.50 -9.37 16.71
CA GLN A 126 4.08 -9.03 16.52
C GLN A 126 3.90 -7.95 15.45
N GLU A 127 4.72 -6.91 15.47
CA GLU A 127 4.68 -5.86 14.45
C GLU A 127 5.06 -6.40 13.08
N TYR A 128 6.08 -7.26 13.00
CA TYR A 128 6.45 -7.94 11.76
C TYR A 128 5.27 -8.73 11.17
N TYR A 129 4.57 -9.55 11.97
CA TYR A 129 3.39 -10.27 11.48
C TYR A 129 2.22 -9.36 11.14
N ALA A 130 2.02 -8.26 11.87
CA ALA A 130 1.00 -7.27 11.54
C ALA A 130 1.28 -6.61 10.17
N PHE A 131 2.53 -6.23 9.91
CA PHE A 131 2.96 -5.70 8.62
C PHE A 131 2.87 -6.73 7.51
N TYR A 132 3.31 -7.96 7.76
CA TYR A 132 3.16 -9.06 6.81
C TYR A 132 1.69 -9.25 6.41
N ASN A 133 0.79 -9.42 7.38
CA ASN A 133 -0.64 -9.61 7.10
C ASN A 133 -1.27 -8.43 6.34
N LYS A 134 -0.77 -7.21 6.57
CA LYS A 134 -1.23 -6.02 5.86
C LYS A 134 -0.76 -6.00 4.40
N PHE A 135 0.47 -6.43 4.13
CA PHE A 135 1.11 -6.25 2.83
C PHE A 135 1.21 -7.51 1.97
N SER A 136 0.93 -8.69 2.54
CA SER A 136 1.07 -9.97 1.86
C SER A 136 0.06 -10.19 0.75
N LYS A 137 -1.06 -9.47 0.80
CA LYS A 137 -2.10 -9.55 -0.23
C LYS A 137 -1.55 -9.08 -1.59
N PRO A 138 -1.77 -9.85 -2.66
CA PRO A 138 -1.37 -9.44 -3.99
C PRO A 138 -2.14 -8.19 -4.42
N ARG A 139 -1.45 -7.34 -5.16
CA ARG A 139 -1.96 -6.13 -5.79
C ARG A 139 -1.84 -6.30 -7.30
N PHE A 140 -2.89 -5.92 -8.01
CA PHE A 140 -2.98 -6.10 -9.45
C PHE A 140 -3.06 -4.73 -10.12
N PHE A 141 -2.51 -4.60 -11.30
CA PHE A 141 -2.50 -3.34 -12.04
C PHE A 141 -2.83 -3.57 -13.52
N ASN A 142 -3.53 -2.62 -14.13
CA ASN A 142 -3.78 -2.58 -15.56
C ASN A 142 -2.54 -2.04 -16.31
N GLU A 143 -2.62 -1.99 -17.64
CA GLU A 143 -1.53 -1.50 -18.51
C GLU A 143 -1.19 -0.03 -18.27
N GLU A 144 -2.15 0.77 -17.82
CA GLU A 144 -1.97 2.20 -17.49
C GLU A 144 -1.27 2.38 -16.12
N GLY A 145 -1.05 1.30 -15.37
CA GLY A 145 -0.49 1.32 -14.02
C GLY A 145 -1.52 1.62 -12.92
N HIS A 146 -2.80 1.73 -13.27
CA HIS A 146 -3.89 1.85 -12.29
C HIS A 146 -4.13 0.51 -11.61
N ALA A 147 -4.37 0.54 -10.30
CA ALA A 147 -4.54 -0.68 -9.55
C ALA A 147 -5.97 -1.21 -9.67
N ILE A 148 -6.07 -2.54 -9.71
CA ILE A 148 -7.31 -3.28 -9.86
C ILE A 148 -7.48 -4.12 -8.58
N ILE A 149 -8.62 -4.01 -7.90
CA ILE A 149 -8.90 -4.86 -6.73
C ILE A 149 -9.92 -5.95 -7.10
N LEU A 150 -9.42 -7.06 -7.62
CA LEU A 150 -10.29 -8.14 -8.07
C LEU A 150 -11.02 -8.77 -6.86
N SER A 151 -12.35 -8.63 -6.80
CA SER A 151 -13.16 -9.32 -5.79
C SER A 151 -13.24 -10.81 -6.15
N GLY A 152 -13.06 -11.70 -5.17
CA GLY A 152 -13.04 -13.15 -5.39
C GLY A 152 -11.74 -13.71 -6.00
N GLN A 153 -11.27 -13.17 -7.13
CA GLN A 153 -10.06 -13.67 -7.82
C GLN A 153 -8.77 -13.46 -7.00
N ASN A 154 -8.75 -12.43 -6.15
CA ASN A 154 -7.66 -12.24 -5.19
C ASN A 154 -7.53 -13.44 -4.24
N ILE A 155 -8.65 -14.05 -3.83
CA ILE A 155 -8.67 -15.23 -2.97
C ILE A 155 -8.10 -16.45 -3.72
N GLU A 156 -8.46 -16.61 -4.99
CA GLU A 156 -7.95 -17.72 -5.82
C GLU A 156 -6.44 -17.64 -6.02
N PHE A 157 -5.91 -16.47 -6.38
CA PHE A 157 -4.45 -16.28 -6.52
C PHE A 157 -3.73 -16.51 -5.18
N GLN A 158 -4.27 -16.01 -4.08
CA GLN A 158 -3.71 -16.26 -2.74
C GLN A 158 -3.69 -17.75 -2.39
N ASN A 159 -4.75 -18.49 -2.69
CA ASN A 159 -4.79 -19.94 -2.47
C ASN A 159 -3.73 -20.67 -3.29
N ASP A 160 -3.49 -20.24 -4.53
CA ASP A 160 -2.43 -20.82 -5.37
C ASP A 160 -1.02 -20.47 -4.87
N LEU A 161 -0.80 -19.27 -4.33
CA LEU A 161 0.44 -18.92 -3.62
C LEU A 161 0.68 -19.82 -2.39
N VAL A 162 -0.36 -20.09 -1.60
CA VAL A 162 -0.28 -20.98 -0.43
C VAL A 162 0.08 -22.40 -0.86
N LYS A 163 -0.60 -22.95 -1.87
CA LYS A 163 -0.29 -24.29 -2.42
C LYS A 163 1.15 -24.35 -2.93
N TYR A 164 1.61 -23.31 -3.62
CA TYR A 164 2.99 -23.22 -4.08
C TYR A 164 3.97 -23.25 -2.89
N ALA A 165 3.72 -22.45 -1.85
CA ALA A 165 4.59 -22.40 -0.68
C ALA A 165 4.69 -23.76 0.03
N GLU A 166 3.55 -24.45 0.20
CA GLU A 166 3.51 -25.81 0.75
C GLU A 166 4.29 -26.81 -0.12
N LEU A 167 4.17 -26.71 -1.45
CA LEU A 167 4.88 -27.59 -2.37
C LEU A 167 6.39 -27.38 -2.30
N GLN A 168 6.87 -26.14 -2.22
CA GLN A 168 8.31 -25.86 -2.07
C GLN A 168 8.88 -26.41 -0.76
N ILE A 169 8.12 -26.29 0.34
CA ILE A 169 8.49 -26.86 1.64
C ILE A 169 8.56 -28.39 1.56
N ARG A 170 7.58 -29.04 0.91
CA ARG A 170 7.48 -30.51 0.83
C ARG A 170 8.48 -31.15 -0.13
N MET A 171 8.69 -30.58 -1.33
CA MET A 171 9.47 -31.26 -2.37
C MET A 171 10.98 -31.17 -2.13
N ASN A 172 11.46 -30.07 -1.58
CA ASN A 172 12.90 -29.78 -1.64
C ASN A 172 13.53 -29.48 -0.28
N GLY A 173 12.74 -29.31 0.79
CA GLY A 173 13.26 -28.79 2.05
C GLY A 173 14.05 -27.49 1.85
N ILE A 174 13.69 -26.70 0.82
CA ILE A 174 14.44 -25.51 0.41
C ILE A 174 14.55 -24.61 1.63
N PRO A 175 15.77 -24.30 2.08
CA PRO A 175 15.94 -23.38 3.18
C PRO A 175 15.32 -22.05 2.74
N PHE A 176 14.40 -21.53 3.52
CA PHE A 176 14.01 -20.13 3.40
C PHE A 176 14.76 -19.35 4.47
N ARG A 177 15.04 -18.08 4.20
CA ARG A 177 15.62 -17.20 5.21
C ARG A 177 14.62 -17.07 6.36
N TYR A 178 15.10 -17.27 7.58
CA TYR A 178 14.31 -17.13 8.79
C TYR A 178 15.13 -16.45 9.90
N TYR A 179 14.44 -15.94 10.90
CA TYR A 179 15.01 -15.51 12.17
C TYR A 179 14.54 -16.44 13.29
N VAL A 180 15.34 -16.59 14.34
CA VAL A 180 14.97 -17.35 15.53
C VAL A 180 14.67 -16.36 16.65
N ASN A 181 13.46 -16.40 17.20
CA ASN A 181 13.12 -15.68 18.42
C ASN A 181 12.72 -16.67 19.52
N GLY A 182 13.63 -16.92 20.47
CA GLY A 182 13.44 -17.94 21.49
C GLY A 182 13.34 -19.34 20.86
N LYS A 183 12.15 -19.93 20.89
CA LYS A 183 11.87 -21.24 20.26
C LYS A 183 11.19 -21.12 18.90
N ASP A 184 10.78 -19.92 18.50
CA ASP A 184 10.01 -19.69 17.29
C ASP A 184 10.94 -19.43 16.10
N THR A 185 10.59 -20.02 14.96
CA THR A 185 11.22 -19.75 13.67
C THR A 185 10.31 -18.81 12.88
N ILE A 186 10.80 -17.61 12.58
CA ILE A 186 10.05 -16.54 11.94
C ILE A 186 10.50 -16.48 10.47
N PRO A 187 9.64 -16.84 9.51
CA PRO A 187 9.99 -16.79 8.10
C PRO A 187 10.21 -15.35 7.64
N VAL A 188 11.22 -15.13 6.80
CA VAL A 188 11.44 -13.87 6.10
C VAL A 188 10.69 -13.88 4.79
N PHE A 189 9.90 -12.85 4.56
CA PHE A 189 9.20 -12.65 3.30
C PHE A 189 9.96 -11.69 2.38
N LEU A 190 9.78 -11.91 1.09
CA LEU A 190 10.35 -11.12 0.01
C LEU A 190 9.17 -10.60 -0.84
N PHE A 191 9.27 -9.36 -1.31
CA PHE A 191 8.28 -8.79 -2.22
C PHE A 191 8.71 -8.96 -3.67
N LEU A 192 7.79 -9.51 -4.45
CA LEU A 192 7.96 -9.86 -5.85
C LEU A 192 7.08 -8.96 -6.71
N GLU A 193 7.58 -8.67 -7.91
CA GLU A 193 6.86 -7.99 -8.98
C GLU A 193 6.87 -8.91 -10.20
N TYR A 194 5.71 -9.07 -10.83
CA TYR A 194 5.57 -9.73 -12.13
C TYR A 194 4.99 -8.76 -13.15
N ASP A 195 5.57 -8.69 -14.34
CA ASP A 195 4.98 -8.05 -15.52
C ASP A 195 5.34 -8.86 -16.78
N PHE A 196 4.60 -8.66 -17.89
CA PHE A 196 4.82 -9.43 -19.12
C PHE A 196 6.16 -9.15 -19.81
N GLU A 197 6.72 -7.95 -19.63
CA GLU A 197 7.97 -7.55 -20.29
C GLU A 197 9.19 -8.18 -19.62
N ASN A 198 9.16 -8.29 -18.29
CA ASN A 198 10.31 -8.63 -17.47
C ASN A 198 10.17 -9.96 -16.73
N GLY A 199 8.97 -10.54 -16.69
CA GLY A 199 8.66 -11.71 -15.88
C GLY A 199 8.73 -11.42 -14.38
N LEU A 200 8.88 -12.48 -13.58
CA LEU A 200 8.98 -12.40 -12.13
C LEU A 200 10.36 -11.87 -11.68
N ARG A 201 10.36 -10.82 -10.86
CA ARG A 201 11.56 -10.20 -10.29
C ARG A 201 11.35 -9.75 -8.86
N SER A 202 12.44 -9.39 -8.18
CA SER A 202 12.33 -8.72 -6.88
C SER A 202 11.76 -7.32 -7.05
N PHE A 203 10.75 -6.99 -6.25
CA PHE A 203 10.18 -5.64 -6.19
C PHE A 203 11.18 -4.61 -5.63
N CYS A 204 11.98 -5.03 -4.65
CA CYS A 204 12.87 -4.16 -3.89
C CYS A 204 14.26 -3.99 -4.49
N ASP A 205 14.74 -4.98 -5.23
CA ASP A 205 15.96 -4.88 -6.01
C ASP A 205 15.73 -5.41 -7.42
N LYS A 206 15.36 -4.52 -8.34
CA LYS A 206 15.05 -4.88 -9.73
C LYS A 206 16.25 -5.47 -10.49
N LYS A 207 17.48 -5.33 -9.97
CA LYS A 207 18.69 -5.94 -10.53
C LYS A 207 18.95 -7.34 -9.98
N LYS A 208 18.32 -7.70 -8.85
CA LYS A 208 18.41 -9.03 -8.28
C LYS A 208 17.60 -10.00 -9.13
N THR A 209 18.32 -10.81 -9.89
CA THR A 209 17.73 -11.85 -10.70
C THR A 209 17.32 -13.05 -9.86
N LEU A 210 16.04 -13.42 -9.98
CA LEU A 210 15.46 -14.61 -9.38
C LEU A 210 15.61 -15.78 -10.35
N HIS A 211 16.85 -16.21 -10.60
CA HIS A 211 17.16 -17.22 -11.61
C HIS A 211 16.99 -18.65 -11.12
N GLU A 212 16.61 -18.84 -9.87
CA GLU A 212 16.54 -20.17 -9.32
C GLU A 212 15.31 -20.90 -9.85
N SER A 213 15.50 -22.17 -10.23
CA SER A 213 14.45 -23.04 -10.79
C SER A 213 13.20 -23.13 -9.92
N TYR A 214 13.33 -22.86 -8.62
CA TYR A 214 12.21 -22.91 -7.70
C TYR A 214 11.18 -21.79 -7.93
N TYR A 215 11.54 -20.61 -8.45
CA TYR A 215 10.57 -19.54 -8.77
C TYR A 215 9.90 -19.70 -10.14
N GLN A 216 10.37 -20.59 -11.02
CA GLN A 216 9.77 -20.78 -12.35
C GLN A 216 8.28 -21.17 -12.32
N PRO A 217 7.80 -22.03 -11.40
CA PRO A 217 6.37 -22.31 -11.26
C PRO A 217 5.57 -21.06 -10.85
N LEU A 218 6.17 -20.16 -10.07
CA LEU A 218 5.54 -18.93 -9.62
C LEU A 218 5.44 -17.91 -10.77
N ASP A 219 6.47 -17.80 -11.60
CA ASP A 219 6.43 -17.01 -12.84
C ASP A 219 5.33 -17.51 -13.78
N SER A 220 5.26 -18.84 -13.98
CA SER A 220 4.22 -19.47 -14.80
C SER A 220 2.80 -19.23 -14.27
N LEU A 221 2.62 -19.28 -12.93
CA LEU A 221 1.37 -18.97 -12.26
C LEU A 221 0.96 -17.51 -12.53
N CYS A 222 1.89 -16.57 -12.37
CA CYS A 222 1.62 -15.15 -12.61
C CYS A 222 1.26 -14.90 -14.08
N ASN A 223 2.00 -15.48 -15.02
CA ASN A 223 1.73 -15.37 -16.46
C ASN A 223 0.31 -15.82 -16.81
N ARG A 224 -0.08 -17.02 -16.37
CA ARG A 224 -1.44 -17.54 -16.59
C ARG A 224 -2.50 -16.61 -15.99
N PHE A 225 -2.33 -16.23 -14.72
CA PHE A 225 -3.28 -15.36 -14.03
C PHE A 225 -3.42 -14.00 -14.71
N CYS A 226 -2.31 -13.40 -15.13
CA CYS A 226 -2.32 -12.13 -15.85
C CYS A 226 -3.06 -12.22 -17.19
N ASN A 227 -2.81 -13.27 -17.97
CA ASN A 227 -3.49 -13.50 -19.25
C ASN A 227 -5.00 -13.70 -19.10
N GLU A 228 -5.41 -14.51 -18.12
CA GLU A 228 -6.82 -14.84 -17.89
C GLU A 228 -7.63 -13.64 -17.39
N ASN A 229 -7.00 -12.74 -16.64
CA ASN A 229 -7.68 -11.65 -15.92
C ASN A 229 -7.38 -10.24 -16.46
N LYS A 230 -6.64 -10.12 -17.57
CA LYS A 230 -6.23 -8.83 -18.16
C LYS A 230 -5.48 -7.93 -17.17
N ILE A 231 -4.55 -8.54 -16.43
CA ILE A 231 -3.70 -7.85 -15.47
C ILE A 231 -2.33 -7.67 -16.11
N ALA A 232 -1.80 -6.45 -16.11
CA ALA A 232 -0.50 -6.15 -16.69
C ALA A 232 0.65 -6.37 -15.70
N ARG A 233 0.39 -6.15 -14.40
CA ARG A 233 1.40 -6.24 -13.36
C ARG A 233 0.82 -6.77 -12.04
N ILE A 234 1.59 -7.57 -11.32
CA ILE A 234 1.27 -8.06 -9.96
C ILE A 234 2.39 -7.68 -9.00
N ILE A 235 2.05 -7.22 -7.79
CA ILE A 235 3.00 -7.11 -6.67
C ILE A 235 2.47 -7.95 -5.50
N PHE A 236 3.29 -8.84 -4.96
CA PHE A 236 2.87 -9.76 -3.90
C PHE A 236 4.06 -10.21 -3.04
N SER A 237 3.78 -10.80 -1.86
CA SER A 237 4.84 -11.36 -1.01
C SER A 237 4.98 -12.88 -1.23
N SER A 238 6.21 -13.38 -1.14
CA SER A 238 6.51 -14.82 -1.05
C SER A 238 7.58 -15.07 0.01
N LEU A 239 7.80 -16.32 0.40
CA LEU A 239 8.94 -16.66 1.26
C LEU A 239 10.26 -16.36 0.54
N ASN A 240 11.25 -15.91 1.30
CA ASN A 240 12.60 -15.67 0.80
C ASN A 240 13.39 -16.99 0.78
N TYR A 241 13.15 -17.81 -0.23
CA TYR A 241 13.83 -19.09 -0.45
C TYR A 241 15.34 -18.91 -0.77
N GLN A 242 16.18 -19.91 -0.45
CA GLN A 242 17.64 -19.94 -0.59
C GLN A 242 18.13 -21.21 -1.29
#